data_AF-A0A7C5JNJ1-F1
#
_entry.id   AF-A0A7C5JNJ1-F1
#
_cell.length_a   1.000
_cell.length_b   1.000
_cell.length_c   1.000
_cell.angle_alpha   90.00
_cell.angle_beta   90.00
_cell.angle_gamma   90.00
#
_symmetry.space_group_name_H-M   'P 1'
#
loop_
_entity.id
_entity.type
_entity.pdbx_description
1 polymer ?
#
loop_
_entity_poly.entity_id
_entity_poly.type
_entity_poly.pdbx_seq_one_letter_code
_entity_poly.pdbx_strand_id
1 'polypeptide(L)'
;IGPAIMMKNCTEITRPLGIKTIVSLNTIMIDGTGMCGSCRITAGNKTKFVCVDGPEFDGHQVDFDNLLKRLAIYKKEETLAHEQYHKCKLTEIVAEKKT
;
A
#
# COMPACT_ATOMS: atom_id res chain seq x y z
N ILE A 1 -0.31 -3.05 11.03
CA ILE A 1 -0.12 -3.70 9.71
C ILE A 1 -1.50 -3.89 9.08
N GLY A 2 -1.70 -3.52 7.83
CA GLY A 2 -2.97 -3.70 7.11
C GLY A 2 -3.09 -2.71 5.95
N PRO A 3 -4.30 -2.47 5.41
CA PRO A 3 -4.50 -1.47 4.37
C PRO A 3 -4.01 -0.08 4.81
N ALA A 4 -3.43 0.70 3.91
CA ALA A 4 -2.88 2.02 4.24
C ALA A 4 -3.91 2.95 4.91
N ILE A 5 -5.18 2.88 4.50
CA ILE A 5 -6.28 3.64 5.11
C ILE A 5 -6.57 3.19 6.55
N MET A 6 -6.48 1.88 6.82
CA MET A 6 -6.63 1.34 8.18
C MET A 6 -5.48 1.82 9.06
N MET A 7 -4.25 1.74 8.56
CA MET A 7 -3.06 2.19 9.28
C MET A 7 -3.10 3.69 9.60
N LYS A 8 -3.59 4.53 8.66
CA LYS A 8 -3.85 5.95 8.88
C LYS A 8 -4.82 6.14 10.06
N ASN A 9 -5.97 5.49 10.01
CA ASN A 9 -7.01 5.68 11.03
C ASN A 9 -6.57 5.19 12.41
N CYS A 10 -5.91 4.03 12.51
CA CYS A 10 -5.34 3.54 13.76
C CYS A 10 -4.29 4.50 14.35
N THR A 11 -3.47 5.10 13.48
CA THR A 11 -2.46 6.10 13.87
C THR A 11 -3.11 7.36 14.44
N GLU A 12 -4.17 7.87 13.82
CA GLU A 12 -4.87 9.07 14.31
C GLU A 12 -5.65 8.82 15.61
N ILE A 13 -6.20 7.61 15.81
CA ILE A 13 -6.86 7.25 17.08
C ILE A 13 -5.86 7.22 18.25
N THR A 14 -4.63 6.77 17.99
CA THR A 14 -3.59 6.63 19.01
C THR A 14 -2.83 7.92 19.31
N ARG A 15 -2.82 8.88 18.37
CA ARG A 15 -2.13 10.17 18.49
C ARG A 15 -2.54 10.99 19.73
N PRO A 16 -3.84 11.26 20.02
CA PRO A 16 -4.23 12.03 21.20
C PRO A 16 -3.97 11.29 22.52
N LEU A 17 -3.84 9.96 22.48
CA LEU A 17 -3.53 9.13 23.65
C LEU A 17 -2.03 9.06 23.95
N GLY A 18 -1.18 9.65 23.10
CA GLY A 18 0.27 9.57 23.23
C GLY A 18 0.82 8.14 23.08
N ILE A 19 0.03 7.22 22.51
CA ILE A 19 0.43 5.83 22.34
C ILE A 19 1.30 5.73 21.08
N LYS A 20 2.57 5.35 21.26
CA LYS A 20 3.49 5.11 20.14
C LYS A 20 2.94 4.04 19.21
N THR A 21 2.77 4.40 17.93
CA THR A 21 2.19 3.50 16.92
C THR A 21 3.19 3.26 15.79
N ILE A 22 3.60 2.01 15.65
CA ILE A 22 4.47 1.57 14.55
C ILE A 22 3.61 0.98 13.43
N VAL A 23 3.89 1.39 12.19
CA VAL A 23 3.20 0.92 10.99
C VAL A 23 4.18 0.26 10.05
N SER A 24 3.79 -0.88 9.46
CA SER A 24 4.55 -1.52 8.38
C SER A 24 3.93 -1.09 7.05
N LEU A 25 4.64 -0.26 6.30
CA LEU A 25 4.12 0.35 5.08
C LEU A 25 4.19 -0.61 3.89
N ASN A 26 3.15 -0.59 3.07
CA ASN A 26 2.98 -1.46 1.90
C ASN A 26 3.04 -0.65 0.59
N THR A 27 4.12 0.10 0.39
CA THR A 27 4.35 0.89 -0.83
C THR A 27 4.61 0.02 -2.06
N ILE A 28 4.39 0.57 -3.25
CA ILE A 28 4.86 -0.02 -4.51
C ILE A 28 6.39 -0.18 -4.44
N MET A 29 6.88 -1.38 -4.78
CA MET A 29 8.30 -1.73 -4.83
C MET A 29 8.65 -2.30 -6.21
N ILE A 30 9.88 -2.06 -6.66
CA ILE A 30 10.40 -2.62 -7.93
C ILE A 30 11.67 -3.41 -7.62
N ASP A 31 12.74 -2.72 -7.24
CA ASP A 31 14.05 -3.32 -6.98
C ASP A 31 14.15 -3.88 -5.54
N GLY A 32 13.60 -3.17 -4.56
CA GLY A 32 13.69 -3.55 -3.14
C GLY A 32 15.07 -3.32 -2.51
N THR A 33 15.99 -2.66 -3.21
CA THR A 33 17.39 -2.45 -2.78
C THR A 33 17.77 -0.98 -2.58
N GLY A 34 16.82 -0.06 -2.78
CA GLY A 34 17.02 1.38 -2.60
C GLY A 34 17.54 2.13 -3.81
N MET A 35 17.62 1.49 -4.98
CA MET A 35 18.17 2.08 -6.20
C MET A 35 17.12 2.83 -7.03
N CYS A 36 15.84 2.41 -7.01
CA CYS A 36 14.82 3.01 -7.88
C CYS A 36 13.98 4.13 -7.26
N GLY A 37 13.87 4.19 -5.93
CA GLY A 37 13.03 5.18 -5.23
C GLY A 37 11.51 5.06 -5.47
N SER A 38 11.03 3.92 -6.01
CA SER A 38 9.60 3.65 -6.20
C SER A 38 8.85 3.61 -4.85
N CYS A 39 9.48 2.98 -3.86
CA CYS A 39 8.95 2.85 -2.50
C CYS A 39 9.14 4.09 -1.61
N ARG A 40 9.43 5.26 -2.20
CA ARG A 40 9.66 6.48 -1.41
C ARG A 40 8.40 6.94 -0.69
N ILE A 41 8.61 7.47 0.51
CA ILE A 41 7.61 8.13 1.35
C ILE A 41 8.19 9.42 1.91
N THR A 42 7.31 10.27 2.45
CA THR A 42 7.70 11.36 3.33
C THR A 42 7.39 10.95 4.77
N ALA A 43 8.43 10.90 5.61
CA ALA A 43 8.29 10.66 7.04
C ALA A 43 9.14 11.69 7.81
N GLY A 44 8.52 12.41 8.75
CA GLY A 44 9.21 13.43 9.55
C GLY A 44 9.88 14.52 8.70
N ASN A 45 9.20 15.01 7.66
CA ASN A 45 9.70 15.98 6.68
C ASN A 45 10.94 15.54 5.89
N LYS A 46 11.27 14.24 5.88
CA LYS A 46 12.36 13.68 5.07
C LYS A 46 11.82 12.63 4.12
N THR A 47 12.41 12.59 2.92
CA THR A 47 12.17 11.48 1.99
C THR A 47 12.91 10.24 2.50
N LYS A 48 12.20 9.12 2.58
CA LYS A 48 12.68 7.83 3.06
C LYS A 48 12.29 6.72 2.09
N PHE A 49 13.08 5.65 2.02
CA PHE A 49 12.82 4.51 1.14
C PHE A 49 12.39 3.29 1.97
N VAL A 50 11.15 2.85 1.80
CA VAL A 50 10.56 1.78 2.64
C VAL A 50 11.37 0.47 2.58
N CYS A 51 11.96 0.14 1.43
CA CYS A 51 12.76 -1.07 1.27
C CYS A 51 14.14 -1.05 1.97
N VAL A 52 14.65 0.12 2.36
CA VAL A 52 15.97 0.27 3.01
C VAL A 52 15.85 0.86 4.42
N ASP A 53 15.08 1.93 4.57
CA ASP A 53 14.85 2.61 5.86
C ASP A 53 13.72 1.96 6.68
N GLY A 54 12.92 1.06 6.09
CA GLY A 54 11.71 0.51 6.67
C GLY A 54 11.72 -1.03 6.78
N PRO A 55 10.56 -1.71 6.60
CA PRO A 55 9.24 -1.16 6.24
C PRO A 55 8.49 -0.52 7.41
N GLU A 56 9.04 -0.62 8.62
CA GLU A 56 8.47 -0.16 9.87
C GLU A 56 8.81 1.31 10.11
N PHE A 57 7.78 2.14 10.29
CA PHE A 57 7.92 3.57 10.58
C PHE A 57 7.04 3.97 11.76
N ASP A 58 7.41 5.07 12.39
CA ASP A 58 6.53 5.78 13.31
C ASP A 58 5.34 6.34 12.53
N GLY A 59 4.16 5.76 12.72
CA GLY A 59 2.94 6.15 12.02
C GLY A 59 2.64 7.63 12.21
N HIS A 60 2.95 8.21 13.37
CA HIS A 60 2.66 9.61 13.67
C HIS A 60 3.44 10.59 12.78
N GLN A 61 4.52 10.13 12.14
CA GLN A 61 5.39 10.93 11.28
C GLN A 61 5.16 10.69 9.79
N VAL A 62 4.35 9.70 9.40
CA VAL A 62 4.12 9.31 8.00
C VAL A 62 3.10 10.23 7.33
N ASP A 63 3.42 10.72 6.13
CA ASP A 63 2.45 11.38 5.25
C ASP A 63 1.57 10.35 4.54
N PHE A 64 0.46 9.99 5.18
CA PHE A 64 -0.51 9.03 4.63
C PHE A 64 -1.26 9.54 3.40
N ASP A 65 -1.44 10.85 3.24
CA ASP A 65 -2.17 11.41 2.10
C ASP A 65 -1.36 11.30 0.82
N ASN A 66 -0.05 11.55 0.89
CA ASN A 66 0.87 11.29 -0.21
C ASN A 66 0.93 9.78 -0.51
N LEU A 67 1.09 8.95 0.52
CA LEU A 67 1.16 7.49 0.37
C LEU A 67 -0.07 6.93 -0.35
N LEU A 68 -1.28 7.32 0.06
CA LEU A 68 -2.53 6.84 -0.55
C LEU A 68 -2.64 7.24 -2.02
N LYS A 69 -2.26 8.47 -2.38
CA LYS A 69 -2.21 8.91 -3.79
C LYS A 69 -1.22 8.06 -4.60
N ARG A 70 -0.06 7.73 -4.03
CA ARG A 70 0.95 6.91 -4.69
C ARG A 70 0.49 5.48 -4.94
N LEU A 71 -0.24 4.88 -3.99
CA LEU A 71 -0.79 3.53 -4.15
C LEU A 71 -1.84 3.42 -5.26
N ALA A 72 -2.48 4.52 -5.63
CA ALA A 72 -3.51 4.52 -6.68
C ALA A 72 -2.96 4.72 -8.10
N ILE A 73 -1.65 4.96 -8.27
CA ILE A 73 -1.05 5.34 -9.56
C ILE A 73 -1.32 4.32 -10.65
N TYR A 74 -1.20 3.02 -10.35
CA TYR A 74 -1.31 1.95 -11.35
C TYR A 74 -2.70 1.30 -11.40
N LYS A 75 -3.72 1.92 -10.81
CA LYS A 75 -5.06 1.31 -10.71
C LYS A 75 -5.66 0.99 -12.08
N LYS A 76 -5.35 1.80 -13.11
CA LYS A 76 -5.81 1.58 -14.48
C LYS A 76 -5.16 0.34 -15.08
N GLU A 77 -3.84 0.24 -14.96
CA GLU A 77 -3.03 -0.88 -15.44
C GLU A 77 -3.39 -2.18 -14.72
N GLU A 78 -3.61 -2.11 -13.39
CA GLU A 78 -4.09 -3.23 -12.57
C GLU A 78 -5.46 -3.72 -13.03
N THR A 79 -6.40 -2.80 -13.32
CA THR A 79 -7.74 -3.14 -13.82
C THR A 79 -7.64 -3.82 -15.18
N LEU A 80 -6.88 -3.25 -16.12
CA LEU A 80 -6.70 -3.81 -17.46
C LEU A 80 -6.05 -5.19 -17.41
N ALA A 81 -5.01 -5.36 -16.57
CA ALA A 81 -4.37 -6.66 -16.38
C ALA A 81 -5.32 -7.68 -15.74
N HIS A 82 -6.15 -7.25 -14.80
CA HIS A 82 -7.18 -8.12 -14.22
C HIS A 82 -8.19 -8.55 -15.28
N GLU A 83 -8.76 -7.64 -16.06
CA GLU A 83 -9.73 -7.97 -17.12
C GLU A 83 -9.13 -8.87 -18.20
N GLN A 84 -7.86 -8.65 -18.59
CA GLN A 84 -7.22 -9.41 -19.64
C GLN A 84 -6.79 -10.81 -19.21
N TYR A 85 -6.32 -10.99 -17.97
CA TYR A 85 -5.66 -12.22 -17.54
C TYR A 85 -6.42 -12.98 -16.44
N HIS A 86 -7.43 -12.38 -15.79
CA HIS A 86 -8.19 -13.06 -14.75
C HIS A 86 -9.12 -14.12 -15.34
N LYS A 87 -8.77 -15.39 -15.10
CA LYS A 87 -9.67 -16.53 -15.36
C LYS A 87 -10.39 -16.89 -14.07
N CYS A 88 -11.63 -16.44 -13.93
CA CYS A 88 -12.44 -16.77 -12.78
C CYS A 88 -12.96 -18.21 -12.88
N LYS A 89 -12.52 -19.11 -12.01
CA LYS A 89 -13.02 -20.50 -11.97
C LYS A 89 -14.54 -20.58 -11.81
N LEU A 90 -15.15 -19.61 -11.13
CA LEU A 90 -16.61 -19.50 -11.03
C LEU A 90 -17.27 -19.21 -12.38
N THR A 91 -16.65 -18.41 -13.25
CA THR A 91 -17.21 -18.17 -14.59
C THR A 91 -17.20 -19.43 -15.46
N GLU A 92 -16.20 -20.29 -15.31
CA GLU A 92 -16.13 -21.59 -15.98
C GLU A 92 -17.26 -22.51 -15.50
N ILE A 93 -17.44 -22.65 -14.18
CA ILE A 93 -18.50 -23.47 -13.57
C ILE A 93 -19.90 -22.96 -13.95
N VAL A 94 -20.10 -21.64 -14.04
CA VAL A 94 -21.39 -21.05 -14.45
C VAL A 94 -21.66 -21.29 -15.93
N ALA A 95 -20.64 -21.33 -16.78
CA ALA A 95 -20.79 -21.67 -18.19
C ALA A 95 -21.16 -23.15 -18.37
N GLU A 96 -20.51 -24.05 -17.62
CA GLU A 96 -20.78 -25.50 -17.65
C GLU A 96 -22.20 -25.87 -17.17
N LYS A 97 -22.74 -25.15 -16.18
CA LYS A 97 -24.11 -25.37 -15.69
C LYS A 97 -25.21 -24.76 -16.56
N LYS A 98 -24.86 -23.93 -17.55
CA LYS A 98 -25.82 -23.31 -18.48
C LYS A 98 -26.06 -24.14 -19.75
N THR A 99 -25.27 -25.18 -19.98
CA THR A 99 -25.50 -26.26 -20.96
C THR A 99 -26.30 -27.40 -20.33
#